data_AF-A0A920M0W7-F1
#
_entry.id   AF-A0A920M0W7-F1
#
_cell.length_a   1.000
_cell.length_b   1.000
_cell.length_c   1.000
_cell.angle_alpha   90.00
_cell.angle_beta   90.00
_cell.angle_gamma   90.00
#
_symmetry.space_group_name_H-M   'P 1'
#
loop_
_entity.id
_entity.type
_entity.pdbx_description
1 polymer ?
#
loop_
_entity_poly.entity_id
_entity_poly.type
_entity_poly.pdbx_seq_one_letter_code
_entity_poly.pdbx_strand_id
1 'polypeptide(L)' 'MKIKFIFDIASPNSYLCHKVIPEFEAKHSVEFEYIPCLLGGIFKLTNNQPQ' A
#
# COMPACT_ATOMS: atom_id res chain seq x y z
N MET A 1 15.27 -7.73 4.96
CA MET A 1 14.37 -8.05 3.82
C MET A 1 13.54 -6.81 3.54
N LYS A 2 13.41 -6.39 2.28
CA LYS A 2 12.71 -5.15 1.91
C LYS A 2 11.40 -5.47 1.18
N ILE A 3 10.27 -5.02 1.73
CA ILE A 3 8.92 -5.25 1.19
C ILE A 3 8.49 -4.01 0.42
N LYS A 4 8.11 -4.18 -0.85
CA LYS A 4 7.54 -3.10 -1.66
C LYS A 4 6.07 -2.93 -1.30
N PHE A 5 5.72 -1.78 -0.74
CA PHE A 5 4.36 -1.46 -0.35
C PHE A 5 3.79 -0.39 -1.27
N ILE A 6 2.88 -0.83 -2.14
CA ILE A 6 2.14 0.04 -3.04
C ILE A 6 1.11 0.81 -2.21
N PHE A 7 1.28 2.13 -2.12
CA PHE A 7 0.50 2.99 -1.23
C PHE A 7 -0.28 4.03 -2.03
N ASP A 8 -1.57 4.14 -1.76
CA ASP A 8 -2.41 5.26 -2.20
C ASP A 8 -2.99 5.96 -0.98
N ILE A 9 -2.81 7.28 -0.89
CA ILE A 9 -3.32 8.11 0.20
C ILE A 9 -4.84 8.18 0.25
N ALA A 10 -5.52 8.00 -0.89
CA ALA A 10 -6.97 7.99 -0.99
C ALA A 10 -7.57 6.61 -0.62
N SER A 11 -6.75 5.57 -0.50
CA SER A 11 -7.20 4.22 -0.14
C SER A 11 -7.30 4.07 1.38
N PRO A 12 -8.51 3.84 1.95
CA PRO A 12 -8.66 3.63 3.39
C PRO A 12 -7.91 2.38 3.86
N ASN A 13 -7.84 1.33 3.04
CA ASN A 13 -7.10 0.12 3.36
C ASN A 13 -5.59 0.38 3.42
N SER A 14 -5.05 1.14 2.47
CA SER A 14 -3.63 1.50 2.47
C SER A 14 -3.27 2.35 3.69
N TYR A 15 -4.16 3.27 4.10
CA TYR A 15 -4.00 4.04 5.34
C TYR A 15 -3.97 3.16 6.59
N LEU A 16 -4.87 2.19 6.69
CA LEU A 16 -4.88 1.24 7.82
C LEU A 16 -3.61 0.39 7.85
N CYS A 17 -3.13 -0.08 6.69
CA CYS A 17 -1.85 -0.78 6.60
C CYS A 17 -0.67 0.11 7.06
N HIS A 18 -0.62 1.37 6.62
CA HIS A 18 0.40 2.32 7.05
C HIS A 18 0.46 2.49 8.58
N LYS A 19 -0.69 2.42 9.28
CA LYS A 19 -0.73 2.50 10.75
C LYS A 19 -0.07 1.32 11.46
N VAL A 20 -0.14 0.12 10.89
CA VAL A 20 0.39 -1.11 11.52
C VAL A 20 1.82 -1.45 11.10
N ILE A 21 2.29 -0.90 9.97
CA ILE A 21 3.64 -1.15 9.44
C ILE A 21 4.75 -0.87 10.48
N PRO A 22 4.76 0.25 11.23
CA PRO A 22 5.85 0.51 12.19
C PRO A 22 5.99 -0.58 13.27
N GLU A 23 4.88 -1.09 13.80
CA GLU A 23 4.90 -2.19 14.77
C GLU A 23 5.38 -3.49 14.11
N PHE A 24 4.97 -3.74 12.87
CA PHE A 24 5.40 -4.90 12.10
C PHE A 24 6.90 -4.89 11.81
N GLU A 25 7.46 -3.74 11.41
CA GLU A 25 8.90 -3.56 11.17
C GLU A 25 9.71 -3.86 12.44
N ALA A 26 9.26 -3.33 13.59
CA ALA A 26 9.90 -3.57 14.89
C ALA A 26 9.86 -5.05 15.30
N LYS A 27 8.73 -5.74 15.04
CA LYS A 27 8.53 -7.13 15.44
C LYS A 27 9.27 -8.14 14.55
N HIS A 28 9.44 -7.84 13.26
CA HIS A 28 9.89 -8.81 12.26
C HIS A 28 11.24 -8.48 11.61
N SER A 29 11.90 -7.38 11.99
CA SER A 29 13.18 -6.94 11.39
C SER A 29 13.11 -6.85 9.86
N VAL A 30 12.00 -6.31 9.37
CA VAL A 30 11.76 -6.03 7.95
C VAL A 30 11.70 -4.53 7.71
N GLU A 31 11.91 -4.13 6.47
CA GLU A 31 11.79 -2.73 6.04
C GLU A 31 10.76 -2.61 4.92
N PHE A 32 9.94 -1.57 4.97
CA PHE A 32 8.94 -1.26 3.95
C PHE A 32 9.42 -0.12 3.03
N GLU A 33 9.45 -0.41 1.72
CA GLU A 33 9.64 0.58 0.67
C GLU A 33 8.27 1.08 0.19
N TYR A 34 7.96 2.34 0.48
CA TYR A 34 6.73 2.97 0.02
C TYR A 34 6.82 3.32 -1.46
N ILE A 35 5.92 2.75 -2.26
CA ILE A 35 5.77 3.04 -3.67
C ILE A 35 4.42 3.73 -3.85
N PRO A 36 4.40 5.09 -3.88
CA PRO A 36 3.15 5.82 -4.05
C PRO A 36 2.55 5.53 -5.43
N CYS A 37 1.23 5.34 -5.46
CA CYS A 37 0.48 5.08 -6.69
C CYS A 37 -0.86 5.82 -6.70
N LEU A 38 -1.44 5.92 -7.90
CA LEU A 38 -2.83 6.32 -8.09
C LEU A 38 -3.68 5.07 -8.37
N LEU A 39 -4.48 4.63 -7.39
CA LEU A 39 -5.29 3.42 -7.46
C LEU A 39 -6.33 3.49 -8.59
N GLY A 40 -6.89 4.68 -8.85
CA GLY A 40 -7.77 4.90 -9.99
C GLY A 40 -7.12 4.57 -11.34
N GLY A 41 -5.82 4.83 -11.48
CA GLY A 41 -5.06 4.44 -12.67
C GLY A 41 -4.93 2.92 -12.80
N ILE A 42 -4.69 2.22 -11.69
CA ILE A 42 -4.61 0.76 -11.65
C ILE A 42 -5.96 0.13 -12.02
N PHE A 43 -7.06 0.64 -11.47
CA PHE A 43 -8.42 0.18 -11.80
C PHE A 43 -8.74 0.34 -13.28
N LYS A 44 -8.36 1.47 -13.89
CA LYS A 44 -8.52 1.68 -15.33
C LYS A 44 -7.69 0.69 -16.16
N LEU A 45 -6.41 0.50 -15.81
CA LEU A 45 -5.50 -0.42 -16.53
C LEU A 45 -5.92 -1.89 -16.44
N THR A 46 -6.54 -2.27 -15.33
CA THR A 46 -6.97 -3.65 -15.06
C THR A 46 -8.42 -3.92 -15.46
N ASN A 47 -9.12 -2.92 -16.02
CA ASN A 47 -10.55 -2.98 -16.32
C ASN A 47 -11.42 -3.36 -15.10
N ASN A 48 -11.00 -2.95 -13.89
CA ASN A 48 -11.70 -3.18 -12.62
C ASN A 48 -12.39 -1.89 -12.17
N GLN A 49 -13.46 -1.52 -12.88
CA GLN A 49 -14.16 -0.26 -12.67
C GLN A 49 -15.50 -0.52 -11.96
N PRO A 50 -15.95 0.37 -11.06
CA PRO A 50 -17.33 0.35 -10.60
C PRO A 50 -18.25 0.43 -11.82
N GLN A 51 -19.29 -0.40 -11.86
CA GLN A 51 -20.32 -0.33 -12.89
C GLN A 51 -21.20 0.91 -12.72
#